data_AF-A0A0V0UUK9-F1
#
_entry.id   AF-A0A0V0UUK9-F1
#
_cell.length_a   1.000
_cell.length_b   1.000
_cell.length_c   1.000
_cell.angle_alpha   90.00
_cell.angle_beta   90.00
_cell.angle_gamma   90.00
#
_symmetry.space_group_name_H-M   'P 1'
#
loop_
_entity.id
_entity.type
_entity.pdbx_description
1 polymer ?
#
loop_
_entity_poly.entity_id
_entity_poly.type
_entity_poly.pdbx_seq_one_letter_code
_entity_poly.pdbx_strand_id
1 'polypeptide(L)'
;MQNLLSDAMGKVLSSAYRSALNVGVDRRAELLINKMKNGDCPPVAAPRYPSEEKRIQQLNENYPEMESMIHSKNAELHENLKKLSVTSSVSFVESSQSSSSRMLPRKAICADKQLKFGIVEPPREKVPPGKIQLSKFLELMNEVQNSGVDVQLLAEQYGLREFDLKQTMKYFGAFHEGTQEIYLPPLKLDELDSFGEKVETVDEFELKKIGPSLISILMKIQKSSAWTENMFKSVACAISGGIDSAVAAYLLKARGFDVIGVFMKNWDLIEEFGYCCSDKDLLDAQKVCRHLKIPFHEVHFINEYWDDVFTNLLDGYVVGKTPNPDILCNRLIKFDLFFSYCMHTLKVDAVATGHYARSSFGRFLENFSPEKNAKLFRPTDKLKDQTYFLCQIPQASLRRTMFPLANWLKKDVRVMAERIGMGWLNAKKESYGICMIGKRNFKDFISDYVMTKKGFFVDVDSQKKVGEHEGIHLFTRGQRVKIPGGKCPYFVSKIDPVDSTIYVCCYNFHPSLYASSVQTLQPYWIEEQEPEVLKESRKLKCEFKYQHVLRSTSCIVKKLPSELGLQVELKHPVRAISAGQYAIFYNDQDECLGGAEIASTKPFWPELCGDLLLKTDERQHFF
;
A
#
# COMPACT_ATOMS: atom_id res chain seq x y z
N MET A 1 1.17 -20.84 -49.02
CA MET A 1 0.04 -21.81 -48.97
C MET A 1 0.17 -22.85 -47.86
N GLN A 2 1.36 -23.35 -47.51
CA GLN A 2 1.51 -24.30 -46.38
C GLN A 2 1.18 -23.71 -44.99
N ASN A 3 1.35 -22.40 -44.77
CA ASN A 3 1.02 -21.77 -43.47
C ASN A 3 -0.49 -21.47 -43.27
N LEU A 4 -1.32 -21.60 -44.30
CA LEU A 4 -2.77 -21.40 -44.20
C LEU A 4 -3.51 -22.71 -43.86
N LEU A 5 -2.92 -23.86 -44.19
CA LEU A 5 -3.50 -25.18 -43.88
C LEU A 5 -3.24 -25.63 -42.43
N SER A 6 -2.13 -25.20 -41.80
CA SER A 6 -1.87 -25.53 -40.39
C SER A 6 -2.76 -24.75 -39.42
N ASP A 7 -3.08 -23.49 -39.74
CA ASP A 7 -3.89 -22.63 -38.89
C ASP A 7 -5.39 -23.00 -38.93
N ALA A 8 -5.86 -23.53 -40.06
CA ALA A 8 -7.22 -24.06 -40.20
C ALA A 8 -7.40 -25.39 -39.45
N MET A 9 -6.42 -26.30 -39.49
CA MET A 9 -6.48 -27.55 -38.72
C MET A 9 -6.37 -27.34 -37.20
N GLY A 10 -5.61 -26.34 -36.75
CA GLY A 10 -5.50 -25.98 -35.32
C GLY A 10 -6.80 -25.43 -34.72
N LYS A 11 -7.59 -24.68 -35.50
CA LYS A 11 -8.87 -24.11 -35.05
C LYS A 11 -9.98 -25.16 -34.95
N VAL A 12 -10.00 -26.15 -35.84
CA VAL A 12 -10.99 -27.26 -35.79
C VAL A 12 -10.71 -28.21 -34.61
N LEU A 13 -9.44 -28.51 -34.32
CA LEU A 13 -9.05 -29.35 -33.18
C LEU A 13 -9.30 -28.66 -31.82
N SER A 14 -9.13 -27.34 -31.74
CA SER A 14 -9.41 -26.55 -30.51
C SER A 14 -10.92 -26.46 -30.21
N SER A 15 -11.77 -26.37 -31.23
CA SER A 15 -13.23 -26.36 -31.08
C SER A 15 -13.77 -27.72 -30.59
N ALA A 16 -13.27 -28.82 -31.16
CA ALA A 16 -13.64 -30.17 -30.73
C ALA A 16 -13.18 -30.50 -29.30
N TYR A 17 -12.00 -30.00 -28.89
CA TYR A 17 -11.49 -30.17 -27.52
C TYR A 17 -12.27 -29.34 -26.48
N ARG A 18 -12.81 -28.18 -26.86
CA ARG A 18 -13.69 -27.36 -26.01
C ARG A 18 -15.07 -27.97 -25.80
N SER A 19 -15.64 -28.62 -26.82
CA SER A 19 -16.92 -29.34 -26.66
C SER A 19 -16.79 -30.58 -25.76
N ALA A 20 -15.62 -31.22 -25.70
CA ALA A 20 -15.36 -32.38 -24.84
C ALA A 20 -15.21 -32.04 -23.34
N LEU A 21 -14.90 -30.79 -22.99
CA LEU A 21 -14.69 -30.35 -21.59
C LEU A 21 -15.93 -29.73 -20.92
N ASN A 22 -17.04 -29.57 -21.66
CA ASN A 22 -18.31 -29.07 -21.11
C ASN A 22 -19.28 -30.19 -20.67
N VAL A 23 -18.87 -31.46 -20.69
CA VAL A 23 -19.73 -32.54 -20.20
C VAL A 23 -19.77 -32.51 -18.67
N GLY A 24 -20.84 -31.90 -18.14
CA GLY A 24 -21.21 -32.04 -16.73
C GLY A 24 -21.67 -30.77 -16.03
N VAL A 25 -21.81 -29.63 -16.70
CA VAL A 25 -22.45 -28.44 -16.11
C VAL A 25 -23.96 -28.64 -16.07
N ASP A 26 -24.56 -29.07 -17.19
CA ASP A 26 -26.01 -29.31 -17.27
C ASP A 26 -26.46 -30.47 -16.37
N ARG A 27 -25.67 -31.55 -16.31
CA ARG A 27 -25.92 -32.68 -15.41
C ARG A 27 -25.84 -32.29 -13.92
N ARG A 28 -25.01 -31.30 -13.56
CA ARG A 28 -24.93 -30.78 -12.18
C ARG A 28 -26.08 -29.85 -11.86
N ALA A 29 -26.50 -29.03 -12.81
CA ALA A 29 -27.69 -28.19 -12.67
C ALA A 29 -28.96 -29.04 -12.54
N GLU A 30 -29.12 -30.09 -13.36
CA GLU A 30 -30.25 -31.02 -13.26
C GLU A 30 -30.26 -31.79 -11.95
N LEU A 31 -29.10 -32.22 -11.42
CA LEU A 31 -29.02 -32.87 -10.11
C LEU A 31 -29.40 -31.92 -8.97
N LEU A 32 -29.10 -30.63 -9.09
CA LEU A 32 -29.45 -29.61 -8.10
C LEU A 32 -30.95 -29.27 -8.15
N ILE A 33 -31.50 -29.16 -9.36
CA ILE A 33 -32.94 -28.94 -9.59
C ILE A 33 -33.75 -30.16 -9.11
N ASN A 34 -33.27 -31.39 -9.34
CA ASN A 34 -33.92 -32.59 -8.84
C ASN A 34 -33.83 -32.71 -7.31
N LYS A 35 -32.72 -32.29 -6.69
CA LYS A 35 -32.62 -32.20 -5.21
C LYS A 35 -33.56 -31.14 -4.62
N MET A 36 -33.79 -30.03 -5.32
CA MET A 36 -34.77 -29.01 -4.92
C MET A 36 -36.21 -29.50 -5.09
N LYS A 37 -36.51 -30.28 -6.14
CA LYS A 37 -37.84 -30.86 -6.38
C LYS A 37 -38.18 -32.02 -5.42
N ASN A 38 -37.18 -32.77 -4.95
CA ASN A 38 -37.36 -33.89 -4.03
C ASN A 38 -37.38 -33.49 -2.54
N GLY A 39 -37.26 -32.19 -2.22
CA GLY A 39 -37.41 -31.68 -0.85
C GLY A 39 -36.19 -31.84 0.06
N ASP A 40 -35.03 -32.25 -0.45
CA ASP A 40 -33.82 -32.58 0.35
C ASP A 40 -32.97 -31.35 0.75
N CYS A 41 -33.51 -30.13 0.65
CA CYS A 41 -32.84 -28.91 1.09
C CYS A 41 -33.84 -28.03 1.87
N PRO A 42 -33.78 -27.97 3.21
CA PRO A 42 -34.71 -27.15 3.98
C PRO A 42 -34.37 -25.67 3.77
N PRO A 43 -35.38 -24.78 3.55
CA PRO A 43 -35.13 -23.35 3.49
C PRO A 43 -34.68 -22.86 4.86
N VAL A 44 -33.50 -22.24 4.92
CA VAL A 44 -33.01 -21.59 6.14
C VAL A 44 -33.83 -20.32 6.35
N ALA A 45 -34.75 -20.36 7.32
CA ALA A 45 -35.46 -19.16 7.77
C ALA A 45 -34.49 -18.26 8.56
N ALA A 46 -34.59 -16.94 8.36
CA ALA A 46 -33.80 -15.96 9.08
C ALA A 46 -34.02 -16.08 10.61
N PRO A 47 -32.99 -15.88 11.45
CA PRO A 47 -33.11 -16.02 12.90
C PRO A 47 -34.05 -14.94 13.47
N ARG A 48 -35.05 -15.38 14.23
CA ARG A 48 -35.99 -14.49 14.95
C ARG A 48 -35.47 -14.22 16.37
N TYR A 49 -35.43 -12.96 16.78
CA TYR A 49 -35.01 -12.58 18.14
C TYR A 49 -36.22 -12.50 19.10
N PRO A 50 -36.08 -12.92 20.38
CA PRO A 50 -37.20 -12.98 21.34
C PRO A 50 -37.90 -11.64 21.62
N SER A 51 -37.23 -10.52 21.33
CA SER A 51 -37.78 -9.17 21.49
C SER A 51 -38.75 -8.74 20.37
N GLU A 52 -38.74 -9.42 19.23
CA GLU A 52 -39.61 -9.10 18.09
C GLU A 52 -40.95 -9.83 18.15
N GLU A 53 -41.01 -11.04 18.70
CA GLU A 53 -42.28 -11.79 18.81
C GLU A 53 -43.31 -11.07 19.66
N LYS A 54 -42.93 -10.54 20.83
CA LYS A 54 -43.84 -9.72 21.65
C LYS A 54 -44.30 -8.45 20.94
N ARG A 55 -43.43 -7.86 20.11
CA ARG A 55 -43.71 -6.60 19.40
C ARG A 55 -44.65 -6.82 18.22
N ILE A 56 -44.49 -7.94 17.52
CA ILE A 56 -45.38 -8.39 16.44
C ILE A 56 -46.74 -8.82 17.01
N GLN A 57 -46.77 -9.49 18.16
CA GLN A 57 -48.01 -9.88 18.82
C GLN A 57 -48.84 -8.66 19.26
N GLN A 58 -48.19 -7.64 19.85
CA GLN A 58 -48.82 -6.36 20.17
C GLN A 58 -49.28 -5.58 18.93
N LEU A 59 -48.57 -5.69 17.80
CA LEU A 59 -48.98 -5.05 16.54
C LEU A 59 -50.19 -5.73 15.91
N ASN A 60 -50.24 -7.07 15.96
CA ASN A 60 -51.37 -7.85 15.44
C ASN A 60 -52.63 -7.70 16.32
N GLU A 61 -52.48 -7.57 17.65
CA GLU A 61 -53.60 -7.28 18.55
C GLU A 61 -54.18 -5.87 18.33
N ASN A 62 -53.33 -4.88 18.05
CA ASN A 62 -53.76 -3.50 17.82
C ASN A 62 -54.31 -3.24 16.40
N TYR A 63 -53.93 -4.07 15.42
CA TYR A 63 -54.30 -3.88 14.00
C TYR A 63 -54.55 -5.24 13.32
N PRO A 64 -55.66 -5.93 13.64
CA PRO A 64 -55.95 -7.29 13.13
C PRO A 64 -56.11 -7.36 11.60
N GLU A 65 -56.36 -6.22 10.97
CA GLU A 65 -56.51 -6.09 9.51
C GLU A 65 -55.16 -6.12 8.75
N MET A 66 -54.03 -5.87 9.42
CA MET A 66 -52.70 -5.98 8.81
C MET A 66 -52.34 -7.41 8.40
N GLU A 67 -52.78 -8.41 9.16
CA GLU A 67 -52.48 -9.82 8.87
C GLU A 67 -53.13 -10.28 7.56
N SER A 68 -54.32 -9.75 7.26
CA SER A 68 -55.01 -9.97 5.98
C SER A 68 -54.33 -9.27 4.79
N MET A 69 -53.68 -8.12 5.04
CA MET A 69 -53.00 -7.33 4.00
C MET A 69 -51.64 -7.90 3.59
N ILE A 70 -50.92 -8.58 4.50
CA ILE A 70 -49.57 -9.13 4.23
C ILE A 70 -49.63 -10.22 3.14
N HIS A 71 -50.74 -10.96 3.05
CA HIS A 71 -50.92 -12.01 2.07
C HIS A 71 -51.73 -11.61 0.83
N SER A 72 -52.34 -10.42 0.82
CA SER A 72 -52.99 -9.89 -0.37
C SER A 72 -51.97 -9.17 -1.25
N LYS A 73 -51.56 -9.78 -2.38
CA LYS A 73 -50.83 -9.06 -3.42
C LYS A 73 -51.74 -7.96 -3.96
N ASN A 74 -51.43 -6.70 -3.65
CA ASN A 74 -52.15 -5.55 -4.19
C ASN A 74 -51.83 -5.41 -5.69
N ALA A 75 -52.70 -5.99 -6.53
CA ALA A 75 -52.54 -6.06 -7.98
C ALA A 75 -52.46 -4.66 -8.63
N GLU A 76 -53.09 -3.66 -8.01
CA GLU A 76 -53.09 -2.28 -8.48
C GLU A 76 -51.73 -1.59 -8.27
N LEU A 77 -51.06 -1.86 -7.13
CA LEU A 77 -49.69 -1.39 -6.88
C LEU A 77 -48.70 -1.99 -7.89
N HIS A 78 -48.92 -3.25 -8.27
CA HIS A 78 -48.05 -3.94 -9.23
C HIS A 78 -48.22 -3.42 -10.67
N GLU A 79 -49.43 -3.04 -11.07
CA GLU A 79 -49.69 -2.35 -12.34
C GLU A 79 -49.19 -0.89 -12.33
N ASN A 80 -49.28 -0.18 -11.21
CA ASN A 80 -48.77 1.20 -11.09
C ASN A 80 -47.23 1.25 -11.12
N LEU A 81 -46.54 0.23 -10.59
CA LEU A 81 -45.09 0.09 -10.71
C LEU A 81 -44.62 -0.17 -12.15
N LYS A 82 -45.44 -0.81 -13.00
CA LYS A 82 -45.14 -0.96 -14.44
C LYS A 82 -45.27 0.34 -15.24
N LYS A 83 -46.04 1.32 -14.74
CA LYS A 83 -46.27 2.62 -15.39
C LYS A 83 -45.21 3.68 -15.04
N LEU A 84 -44.34 3.41 -14.06
CA LEU A 84 -43.23 4.29 -13.68
C LEU A 84 -42.03 4.05 -14.62
N SER A 85 -42.09 4.60 -15.83
CA SER A 85 -40.88 4.82 -16.64
C SER A 85 -40.24 6.14 -16.22
N VAL A 86 -39.20 6.08 -15.38
CA VAL A 86 -38.33 7.22 -15.12
C VAL A 86 -37.37 7.36 -16.29
N THR A 87 -37.49 8.44 -17.06
CA THR A 87 -36.48 8.88 -18.02
C THR A 87 -35.26 9.41 -17.26
N SER A 88 -34.35 8.51 -16.88
CA SER A 88 -32.99 8.89 -16.51
C SER A 88 -32.18 9.06 -17.79
N SER A 89 -31.97 10.30 -18.22
CA SER A 89 -30.89 10.64 -19.15
C SER A 89 -29.55 10.48 -18.41
N VAL A 90 -29.12 9.23 -18.24
CA VAL A 90 -27.77 8.86 -17.88
C VAL A 90 -27.25 8.09 -19.08
N SER A 91 -26.33 8.70 -19.82
CA SER A 91 -25.57 8.02 -20.86
C SER A 91 -24.71 6.95 -20.20
N PHE A 92 -25.27 5.75 -20.08
CA PHE A 92 -24.48 4.53 -19.88
C PHE A 92 -23.63 4.34 -21.14
N VAL A 93 -22.31 4.51 -20.98
CA VAL A 93 -21.39 3.83 -21.88
C VAL A 93 -21.51 2.36 -21.53
N GLU A 94 -22.02 1.56 -22.46
CA GLU A 94 -22.07 0.11 -22.34
C GLU A 94 -20.66 -0.40 -22.05
N SER A 95 -20.46 -0.92 -20.84
CA SER A 95 -19.28 -1.70 -20.51
C SER A 95 -19.28 -2.92 -21.41
N SER A 96 -18.33 -2.97 -22.34
CA SER A 96 -18.01 -4.18 -23.10
C SER A 96 -17.86 -5.34 -22.12
N GLN A 97 -18.57 -6.43 -22.44
CA GLN A 97 -18.52 -7.74 -21.81
C GLN A 97 -17.13 -8.03 -21.21
N SER A 98 -17.04 -8.13 -19.88
CA SER A 98 -15.82 -8.54 -19.21
C SER A 98 -15.62 -10.05 -19.39
N SER A 99 -14.95 -10.43 -20.47
CA SER A 99 -14.24 -11.71 -20.54
C SER A 99 -12.86 -11.55 -19.90
N SER A 100 -12.79 -11.19 -18.61
CA SER A 100 -11.50 -11.25 -17.93
C SER A 100 -11.21 -12.69 -17.56
N SER A 101 -10.06 -13.18 -18.03
CA SER A 101 -9.43 -14.42 -17.60
C SER A 101 -8.76 -14.25 -16.23
N ARG A 102 -9.41 -13.50 -15.32
CA ARG A 102 -8.90 -13.20 -13.98
C ARG A 102 -8.85 -14.49 -13.16
N MET A 103 -7.66 -14.84 -12.67
CA MET A 103 -7.51 -15.94 -11.72
C MET A 103 -8.19 -15.55 -10.40
N LEU A 104 -9.33 -16.17 -10.11
CA LEU A 104 -10.02 -16.01 -8.84
C LEU A 104 -9.22 -16.67 -7.71
N PRO A 105 -9.28 -16.14 -6.48
CA PRO A 105 -8.74 -16.80 -5.31
C PRO A 105 -9.24 -18.24 -5.23
N ARG A 106 -8.36 -19.18 -4.90
CA ARG A 106 -8.77 -20.58 -4.71
C ARG A 106 -9.81 -20.65 -3.59
N LYS A 107 -11.00 -21.21 -3.86
CA LYS A 107 -12.06 -21.36 -2.85
C LYS A 107 -11.52 -22.11 -1.63
N ALA A 108 -11.29 -21.39 -0.53
CA ALA A 108 -10.99 -21.99 0.75
C ALA A 108 -12.24 -22.67 1.29
N ILE A 109 -12.13 -23.96 1.63
CA ILE A 109 -13.10 -24.60 2.53
C ILE A 109 -12.81 -24.05 3.92
N CYS A 110 -13.55 -23.03 4.35
CA CYS A 110 -13.47 -22.54 5.71
C CYS A 110 -14.24 -23.51 6.60
N ALA A 111 -13.54 -24.27 7.45
CA ALA A 111 -14.18 -24.91 8.58
C ALA A 111 -14.54 -23.81 9.58
N ASP A 112 -15.84 -23.67 9.87
CA ASP A 112 -16.37 -22.72 10.86
C ASP A 112 -15.61 -22.83 12.19
N LYS A 113 -14.69 -21.90 12.41
CA LYS A 113 -14.19 -21.61 13.76
C LYS A 113 -14.83 -20.30 14.18
N GLN A 114 -15.85 -20.41 15.04
CA GLN A 114 -16.37 -19.27 15.80
C GLN A 114 -15.21 -18.61 16.56
N LEU A 115 -14.70 -17.51 16.04
CA LEU A 115 -13.76 -16.63 16.74
C LEU A 115 -14.56 -15.83 17.77
N LYS A 116 -14.45 -16.21 19.05
CA LYS A 116 -14.87 -15.33 20.15
C LYS A 116 -13.77 -14.29 20.38
N PHE A 117 -14.07 -13.04 20.09
CA PHE A 117 -13.21 -11.93 20.51
C PHE A 117 -13.34 -11.74 22.02
N GLY A 118 -12.21 -11.79 22.72
CA GLY A 118 -12.11 -11.56 24.17
C GLY A 118 -10.64 -11.52 24.59
N ILE A 119 -10.34 -10.84 25.69
CA ILE A 119 -9.03 -10.92 26.32
C ILE A 119 -8.90 -12.33 26.89
N VAL A 120 -8.05 -13.16 26.28
CA VAL A 120 -7.78 -14.52 26.78
C VAL A 120 -6.69 -14.43 27.83
N GLU A 121 -7.07 -14.55 29.08
CA GLU A 121 -6.13 -14.59 30.19
C GLU A 121 -5.65 -16.03 30.45
N PRO A 122 -4.37 -16.22 30.83
CA PRO A 122 -3.88 -17.55 31.21
C PRO A 122 -4.62 -18.04 32.46
N PRO A 123 -4.91 -19.35 32.62
CA PRO A 123 -5.51 -19.91 33.85
C PRO A 123 -4.71 -19.51 35.09
N ARG A 124 -5.39 -19.37 36.25
CA ARG A 124 -4.77 -18.90 37.51
C ARG A 124 -3.53 -19.72 37.90
N GLU A 125 -3.50 -21.02 37.62
CA GLU A 125 -2.34 -21.88 37.94
C GLU A 125 -1.09 -21.57 37.11
N LYS A 126 -1.24 -20.87 35.97
CA LYS A 126 -0.14 -20.51 35.06
C LYS A 126 0.36 -19.08 35.25
N VAL A 127 -0.18 -18.35 36.21
CA VAL A 127 0.25 -16.98 36.53
C VAL A 127 1.51 -17.07 37.42
N PRO A 128 2.65 -16.50 36.99
CA PRO A 128 3.87 -16.54 37.79
C PRO A 128 3.72 -15.82 39.14
N PRO A 129 4.49 -16.22 40.18
CA PRO A 129 4.52 -15.51 41.46
C PRO A 129 4.86 -14.03 41.26
N GLY A 130 4.14 -13.13 41.94
CA GLY A 130 4.32 -11.68 41.80
C GLY A 130 3.68 -11.07 40.54
N LYS A 131 2.84 -11.83 39.82
CA LYS A 131 2.00 -11.32 38.71
C LYS A 131 0.53 -11.61 38.98
N ILE A 132 -0.35 -10.79 38.43
CA ILE A 132 -1.80 -10.97 38.47
C ILE A 132 -2.40 -10.87 37.07
N GLN A 133 -3.59 -11.43 36.88
CA GLN A 133 -4.39 -11.27 35.67
C GLN A 133 -4.91 -9.82 35.56
N LEU A 134 -5.19 -9.37 34.33
CA LEU A 134 -5.73 -8.04 34.07
C LEU A 134 -7.15 -7.89 34.63
N SER A 135 -8.00 -8.91 34.52
CA SER A 135 -9.33 -8.94 35.15
C SER A 135 -9.23 -8.72 36.66
N LYS A 136 -8.31 -9.44 37.31
CA LYS A 136 -8.09 -9.31 38.75
C LYS A 136 -7.49 -7.97 39.15
N PHE A 137 -6.62 -7.39 38.31
CA PHE A 137 -6.11 -6.03 38.52
C PHE A 137 -7.22 -4.97 38.44
N LEU A 138 -8.15 -5.10 37.49
CA LEU A 138 -9.28 -4.19 37.34
C LEU A 138 -10.24 -4.27 38.53
N GLU A 139 -10.47 -5.47 39.08
CA GLU A 139 -11.20 -5.64 40.35
C GLU A 139 -10.52 -4.89 41.51
N LEU A 140 -9.20 -5.06 41.66
CA LEU A 140 -8.43 -4.40 42.72
C LEU A 140 -8.47 -2.88 42.61
N MET A 141 -8.36 -2.34 41.39
CA MET A 141 -8.50 -0.90 41.17
C MET A 141 -9.87 -0.38 41.60
N ASN A 142 -10.93 -1.13 41.28
CA ASN A 142 -12.30 -0.75 41.65
C ASN A 142 -12.52 -0.84 43.17
N GLU A 143 -11.92 -1.82 43.85
CA GLU A 143 -11.95 -1.95 45.31
C GLU A 143 -11.24 -0.78 46.02
N VAL A 144 -10.07 -0.36 45.53
CA VAL A 144 -9.36 0.80 46.08
C VAL A 144 -10.14 2.10 45.84
N GLN A 145 -10.70 2.27 44.65
CA GLN A 145 -11.47 3.48 44.30
C GLN A 145 -12.77 3.62 45.11
N ASN A 146 -13.49 2.52 45.37
CA ASN A 146 -14.78 2.59 46.06
C ASN A 146 -14.69 2.47 47.57
N SER A 147 -13.66 1.80 48.10
CA SER A 147 -13.60 1.42 49.52
C SER A 147 -12.43 2.06 50.28
N GLY A 148 -11.57 2.83 49.60
CA GLY A 148 -10.46 3.56 50.24
C GLY A 148 -9.43 2.65 50.90
N VAL A 149 -9.32 1.39 50.46
CA VAL A 149 -8.42 0.37 51.03
C VAL A 149 -6.96 0.79 50.84
N ASP A 150 -6.14 0.61 51.87
CA ASP A 150 -4.71 0.89 51.80
C ASP A 150 -4.01 0.01 50.76
N VAL A 151 -3.38 0.66 49.78
CA VAL A 151 -2.64 0.05 48.67
C VAL A 151 -1.50 -0.84 49.18
N GLN A 152 -0.94 -0.52 50.35
CA GLN A 152 0.11 -1.33 50.98
C GLN A 152 -0.44 -2.71 51.41
N LEU A 153 -1.63 -2.74 52.01
CA LEU A 153 -2.25 -3.98 52.47
C LEU A 153 -2.61 -4.91 51.31
N LEU A 154 -3.08 -4.34 50.19
CA LEU A 154 -3.38 -5.09 48.97
C LEU A 154 -2.12 -5.61 48.29
N ALA A 155 -1.05 -4.83 48.27
CA ALA A 155 0.22 -5.28 47.73
C ALA A 155 0.75 -6.49 48.51
N GLU A 156 0.67 -6.46 49.84
CA GLU A 156 1.07 -7.58 50.70
C GLU A 156 0.18 -8.82 50.51
N GLN A 157 -1.14 -8.65 50.48
CA GLN A 157 -2.09 -9.76 50.32
C GLN A 157 -1.87 -10.55 49.02
N TYR A 158 -1.51 -9.86 47.94
CA TYR A 158 -1.34 -10.48 46.62
C TYR A 158 0.12 -10.71 46.24
N GLY A 159 1.07 -10.49 47.15
CA GLY A 159 2.50 -10.68 46.91
C GLY A 159 3.05 -9.78 45.81
N LEU A 160 2.49 -8.57 45.66
CA LEU A 160 2.88 -7.56 44.69
C LEU A 160 3.81 -6.53 45.34
N ARG A 161 4.66 -5.90 44.54
CA ARG A 161 5.43 -4.75 45.01
C ARG A 161 4.53 -3.53 45.05
N GLU A 162 4.39 -2.93 46.23
CA GLU A 162 3.57 -1.74 46.45
C GLU A 162 3.89 -0.61 45.45
N PHE A 163 5.17 -0.39 45.16
CA PHE A 163 5.61 0.60 44.18
C PHE A 163 5.01 0.34 42.78
N ASP A 164 5.04 -0.90 42.31
CA ASP A 164 4.51 -1.25 40.98
C ASP A 164 2.99 -1.09 40.94
N LEU A 165 2.31 -1.49 42.03
CA LEU A 165 0.87 -1.35 42.16
C LEU A 165 0.48 0.14 42.13
N LYS A 166 1.16 0.99 42.89
CA LYS A 166 0.96 2.45 42.90
C LYS A 166 1.22 3.09 41.53
N GLN A 167 2.30 2.71 40.83
CA GLN A 167 2.59 3.26 39.49
C GLN A 167 1.55 2.81 38.45
N THR A 168 1.12 1.55 38.52
CA THR A 168 0.12 1.02 37.59
C THR A 168 -1.26 1.64 37.86
N MET A 169 -1.65 1.77 39.12
CA MET A 169 -2.85 2.50 39.52
C MET A 169 -2.80 3.97 39.11
N LYS A 170 -1.65 4.65 39.22
CA LYS A 170 -1.48 6.02 38.72
C LYS A 170 -1.61 6.08 37.20
N TYR A 171 -1.03 5.12 36.48
CA TYR A 171 -1.11 5.05 35.02
C TYR A 171 -2.55 4.88 34.54
N PHE A 172 -3.34 3.99 35.16
CA PHE A 172 -4.74 3.78 34.79
C PHE A 172 -5.71 4.80 35.42
N GLY A 173 -5.38 5.35 36.59
CA GLY A 173 -6.11 6.45 37.24
C GLY A 173 -6.02 7.77 36.48
N ALA A 174 -4.91 8.01 35.76
CA ALA A 174 -4.76 9.14 34.82
C ALA A 174 -5.74 9.09 33.64
N PHE A 175 -6.43 7.95 33.42
CA PHE A 175 -7.50 7.84 32.42
C PHE A 175 -8.90 8.01 33.02
N HIS A 176 -9.05 8.19 34.34
CA HIS A 176 -10.36 8.29 35.01
C HIS A 176 -10.52 9.51 35.94
N GLU A 177 -9.46 10.08 36.52
CA GLU A 177 -9.54 11.39 37.18
C GLU A 177 -9.61 12.47 36.11
N GLY A 178 -10.72 13.20 36.07
CA GLY A 178 -11.04 14.30 35.15
C GLY A 178 -9.87 15.18 34.73
N THR A 179 -9.06 14.70 33.79
CA THR A 179 -8.32 15.55 32.88
C THR A 179 -9.42 16.29 32.15
N GLN A 180 -9.60 17.56 32.51
CA GLN A 180 -10.23 18.50 31.62
C GLN A 180 -9.56 18.25 30.28
N GLU A 181 -10.31 17.64 29.36
CA GLU A 181 -10.10 17.93 27.96
C GLU A 181 -9.93 19.44 27.94
N ILE A 182 -8.78 19.91 27.46
CA ILE A 182 -8.71 21.26 26.96
C ILE A 182 -9.65 21.23 25.76
N TYR A 183 -10.95 21.38 26.04
CA TYR A 183 -11.97 21.71 25.08
C TYR A 183 -11.70 23.17 24.76
N LEU A 184 -10.69 23.39 23.92
CA LEU A 184 -10.69 24.57 23.08
C LEU A 184 -11.95 24.41 22.24
N PRO A 185 -12.95 25.30 22.40
CA PRO A 185 -14.16 25.19 21.61
C PRO A 185 -13.75 25.12 20.14
N PRO A 186 -14.39 24.27 19.32
CA PRO A 186 -14.19 24.35 17.88
C PRO A 186 -14.45 25.81 17.50
N LEU A 187 -13.46 26.45 16.88
CA LEU A 187 -13.66 27.76 16.27
C LEU A 187 -14.93 27.65 15.44
N LYS A 188 -15.92 28.48 15.76
CA LYS A 188 -17.18 28.50 15.02
C LYS A 188 -16.83 28.76 13.56
N LEU A 189 -17.53 28.07 12.66
CA LEU A 189 -17.32 28.16 11.21
C LEU A 189 -17.29 29.62 10.71
N ASP A 190 -17.96 30.51 11.43
CA ASP A 190 -18.12 31.94 11.18
C ASP A 190 -16.80 32.73 11.39
N GLU A 191 -15.83 32.17 12.12
CA GLU A 191 -14.50 32.77 12.33
C GLU A 191 -13.49 32.40 11.24
N LEU A 192 -13.78 31.38 10.40
CA LEU A 192 -12.95 31.05 9.23
C LEU A 192 -13.05 32.11 8.12
N ASP A 193 -14.15 32.84 8.03
CA ASP A 193 -14.31 33.94 7.08
C ASP A 193 -13.52 35.19 7.52
N SER A 194 -13.23 35.33 8.82
CA SER A 194 -12.42 36.43 9.37
C SER A 194 -10.91 36.24 9.23
N PHE A 195 -10.45 35.04 8.84
CA PHE A 195 -9.05 34.76 8.45
C PHE A 195 -8.78 34.98 6.95
N GLY A 196 -9.65 35.74 6.27
CA GLY A 196 -9.37 36.33 4.97
C GLY A 196 -8.23 37.37 4.99
N GLU A 197 -7.73 37.76 6.18
CA GLU A 197 -6.46 38.49 6.28
C GLU A 197 -5.29 37.51 6.38
N LYS A 198 -4.46 37.52 5.33
CA LYS A 198 -3.16 36.85 5.14
C LYS A 198 -2.66 36.09 6.38
N VAL A 199 -2.77 34.77 6.34
CA VAL A 199 -1.96 33.90 7.20
C VAL A 199 -0.50 34.12 6.85
N GLU A 200 0.23 34.81 7.74
CA GLU A 200 1.66 35.03 7.57
C GLU A 200 2.39 33.68 7.51
N THR A 201 3.08 33.46 6.40
CA THR A 201 3.93 32.29 6.19
C THR A 201 5.13 32.31 7.16
N VAL A 202 5.70 31.14 7.46
CA VAL A 202 6.93 31.05 8.28
C VAL A 202 8.08 31.85 7.66
N ASP A 203 8.06 32.04 6.34
CA ASP A 203 8.98 32.92 5.60
C ASP A 203 8.73 34.42 5.92
N GLU A 204 7.48 34.85 6.11
CA GLU A 204 7.12 36.21 6.53
C GLU A 204 7.49 36.50 8.00
N PHE A 205 7.50 35.48 8.86
CA PHE A 205 7.95 35.61 10.26
C PHE A 205 9.47 35.80 10.38
N GLU A 206 10.28 35.09 9.59
CA GLU A 206 11.74 35.29 9.56
C GLU A 206 12.14 36.61 8.88
N LEU A 207 11.36 37.10 7.90
CA LEU A 207 11.57 38.41 7.27
C LEU A 207 11.39 39.60 8.22
N LYS A 208 10.54 39.48 9.25
CA LYS A 208 10.34 40.52 10.28
C LYS A 208 11.55 40.73 11.20
N LYS A 209 12.50 39.79 11.26
CA LYS A 209 13.76 39.97 12.01
C LYS A 209 14.77 40.88 11.28
N ILE A 210 14.56 41.13 9.98
CA ILE A 210 15.44 41.95 9.17
C ILE A 210 14.80 43.34 9.07
N GLY A 211 15.49 44.36 9.60
CA GLY A 211 14.90 45.68 9.87
C GLY A 211 14.20 46.37 8.69
N PRO A 212 13.38 47.41 8.98
CA PRO A 212 12.36 47.97 8.09
C PRO A 212 12.85 48.49 6.73
N SER A 213 14.15 48.80 6.60
CA SER A 213 14.75 49.26 5.35
C SER A 213 14.81 48.16 4.27
N LEU A 214 15.09 46.91 4.63
CA LEU A 214 15.18 45.78 3.70
C LEU A 214 13.78 45.27 3.30
N ILE A 215 12.80 45.38 4.19
CA ILE A 215 11.40 45.04 3.93
C ILE A 215 10.81 45.92 2.82
N SER A 216 11.11 47.22 2.77
CA SER A 216 10.58 48.08 1.69
C SER A 216 11.17 47.76 0.32
N ILE A 217 12.41 47.26 0.28
CA ILE A 217 13.11 46.90 -0.96
C ILE A 217 12.58 45.54 -1.44
N LEU A 218 12.43 44.57 -0.54
CA LEU A 218 11.87 43.25 -0.83
C LEU A 218 10.37 43.32 -1.19
N MET A 219 9.59 44.18 -0.54
CA MET A 219 8.19 44.41 -0.89
C MET A 219 8.03 45.12 -2.24
N LYS A 220 8.97 45.98 -2.64
CA LYS A 220 8.98 46.55 -4.00
C LYS A 220 9.33 45.50 -5.05
N ILE A 221 10.21 44.54 -4.75
CA ILE A 221 10.54 43.41 -5.64
C ILE A 221 9.38 42.38 -5.71
N GLN A 222 8.66 42.13 -4.62
CA GLN A 222 7.47 41.26 -4.61
C GLN A 222 6.23 41.93 -5.24
N LYS A 223 6.05 43.25 -5.12
CA LYS A 223 4.95 43.95 -5.80
C LYS A 223 5.15 44.05 -7.32
N SER A 224 6.38 43.88 -7.83
CA SER A 224 6.61 43.70 -9.27
C SER A 224 6.39 42.27 -9.77
N SER A 225 6.22 41.27 -8.89
CA SER A 225 5.89 39.88 -9.29
C SER A 225 4.42 39.50 -9.06
N ALA A 226 3.64 40.39 -8.45
CA ALA A 226 2.20 40.25 -8.29
C ALA A 226 1.54 40.61 -9.62
N TRP A 227 1.42 39.61 -10.50
CA TRP A 227 0.52 39.41 -11.66
C TRP A 227 1.22 38.42 -12.63
N THR A 228 1.75 37.32 -12.13
CA THR A 228 1.81 36.11 -12.97
C THR A 228 0.41 35.55 -12.94
N GLU A 229 -0.31 35.61 -14.06
CA GLU A 229 -1.53 34.81 -14.22
C GLU A 229 -1.21 33.39 -13.75
N ASN A 230 -1.87 32.95 -12.67
CA ASN A 230 -1.60 31.63 -12.11
C ASN A 230 -2.03 30.61 -13.16
N MET A 231 -1.06 30.12 -13.95
CA MET A 231 -1.31 29.22 -15.09
C MET A 231 -2.00 27.93 -14.64
N PHE A 232 -1.83 27.57 -13.36
CA PHE A 232 -2.52 26.49 -12.70
C PHE A 232 -3.51 27.06 -11.67
N LYS A 233 -4.81 26.89 -11.90
CA LYS A 233 -5.87 27.30 -10.97
C LYS A 233 -6.56 26.09 -10.35
N SER A 234 -6.88 25.11 -11.18
CA SER A 234 -7.57 23.88 -10.80
C SER A 234 -6.60 22.72 -10.57
N VAL A 235 -6.72 22.04 -9.44
CA VAL A 235 -5.80 20.98 -9.03
C VAL A 235 -6.57 19.77 -8.50
N ALA A 236 -6.36 18.60 -9.13
CA ALA A 236 -6.83 17.34 -8.59
C ALA A 236 -5.83 16.80 -7.56
N CYS A 237 -6.22 16.73 -6.29
CA CYS A 237 -5.41 16.14 -5.23
C CYS A 237 -5.78 14.67 -5.05
N ALA A 238 -4.83 13.76 -5.20
CA ALA A 238 -5.00 12.35 -4.88
C ALA A 238 -5.13 12.17 -3.35
N ILE A 239 -6.32 11.81 -2.89
CA ILE A 239 -6.63 11.62 -1.47
C ILE A 239 -6.83 10.14 -1.19
N SER A 240 -5.98 9.58 -0.32
CA SER A 240 -5.95 8.15 0.01
C SER A 240 -6.61 7.82 1.35
N GLY A 241 -7.26 8.80 2.00
CA GLY A 241 -7.73 8.67 3.38
C GLY A 241 -6.60 8.63 4.43
N GLY A 242 -5.39 9.05 4.04
CA GLY A 242 -4.22 9.17 4.93
C GLY A 242 -3.93 10.63 5.29
N ILE A 243 -3.16 10.82 6.35
CA ILE A 243 -2.79 12.17 6.83
C ILE A 243 -2.00 12.99 5.81
N ASP A 244 -1.10 12.35 5.05
CA ASP A 244 -0.22 13.07 4.13
C ASP A 244 -1.00 13.71 2.98
N SER A 245 -1.91 12.95 2.36
CA SER A 245 -2.76 13.47 1.30
C SER A 245 -3.79 14.48 1.81
N ALA A 246 -4.29 14.31 3.04
CA ALA A 246 -5.18 15.29 3.68
C ALA A 246 -4.50 16.65 3.91
N VAL A 247 -3.28 16.63 4.45
CA VAL A 247 -2.50 17.86 4.68
C VAL A 247 -2.04 18.47 3.35
N ALA A 248 -1.71 17.66 2.35
CA ALA A 248 -1.41 18.17 1.01
C ALA A 248 -2.60 18.92 0.40
N ALA A 249 -3.82 18.36 0.49
CA ALA A 249 -5.04 19.01 0.03
C ALA A 249 -5.32 20.32 0.79
N TYR A 250 -5.11 20.33 2.11
CA TYR A 250 -5.21 21.55 2.92
C TYR A 250 -4.23 22.64 2.45
N LEU A 251 -2.96 22.30 2.24
CA LEU A 251 -1.94 23.25 1.80
C LEU A 251 -2.25 23.88 0.44
N LEU A 252 -2.83 23.11 -0.48
CA LEU A 252 -3.29 23.62 -1.77
C LEU A 252 -4.47 24.58 -1.59
N LYS A 253 -5.48 24.18 -0.80
CA LYS A 253 -6.64 25.04 -0.54
C LYS A 253 -6.23 26.35 0.14
N ALA A 254 -5.35 26.28 1.14
CA ALA A 254 -4.84 27.45 1.86
C ALA A 254 -4.06 28.43 0.95
N ARG A 255 -3.53 27.96 -0.19
CA ARG A 255 -2.89 28.80 -1.21
C ARG A 255 -3.84 29.35 -2.26
N GLY A 256 -5.14 29.03 -2.17
CA GLY A 256 -6.17 29.55 -3.08
C GLY A 256 -6.31 28.77 -4.39
N PHE A 257 -5.80 27.53 -4.47
CA PHE A 257 -6.11 26.64 -5.60
C PHE A 257 -7.57 26.14 -5.51
N ASP A 258 -8.19 25.93 -6.67
CA ASP A 258 -9.47 25.21 -6.77
C ASP A 258 -9.17 23.70 -6.71
N VAL A 259 -9.31 23.13 -5.53
CA VAL A 259 -8.88 21.76 -5.24
C VAL A 259 -10.04 20.79 -5.37
N ILE A 260 -9.86 19.75 -6.17
CA ILE A 260 -10.75 18.59 -6.26
C ILE A 260 -10.07 17.40 -5.60
N GLY A 261 -10.68 16.82 -4.59
CA GLY A 261 -10.20 15.58 -3.98
C GLY A 261 -10.60 14.37 -4.81
N VAL A 262 -9.64 13.51 -5.17
CA VAL A 262 -9.92 12.30 -5.96
C VAL A 262 -9.36 11.06 -5.24
N PHE A 263 -10.21 10.07 -5.02
CA PHE A 263 -9.86 8.77 -4.44
C PHE A 263 -9.81 7.69 -5.53
N MET A 264 -8.73 6.91 -5.54
CA MET A 264 -8.54 5.80 -6.48
C MET A 264 -8.88 4.47 -5.82
N LYS A 265 -9.84 3.75 -6.37
CA LYS A 265 -10.13 2.36 -6.02
C LYS A 265 -9.43 1.44 -7.01
N ASN A 266 -8.35 0.80 -6.57
CA ASN A 266 -7.50 -0.05 -7.43
C ASN A 266 -7.59 -1.54 -7.09
N TRP A 267 -8.35 -1.89 -6.06
CA TRP A 267 -8.52 -3.26 -5.60
C TRP A 267 -9.96 -3.48 -5.16
N ASP A 268 -10.56 -4.60 -5.54
CA ASP A 268 -11.92 -4.93 -5.13
C ASP A 268 -11.95 -5.92 -3.98
N LEU A 269 -12.35 -5.43 -2.81
CA LEU A 269 -12.53 -6.24 -1.61
C LEU A 269 -13.73 -7.19 -1.75
N ILE A 270 -14.73 -6.85 -2.58
CA ILE A 270 -15.93 -7.68 -2.74
C ILE A 270 -15.60 -8.94 -3.53
N GLU A 271 -14.89 -8.80 -4.65
CA GLU A 271 -14.44 -9.97 -5.43
C GLU A 271 -13.53 -10.90 -4.61
N GLU A 272 -12.71 -10.33 -3.75
CA GLU A 272 -11.78 -11.11 -2.94
C GLU A 272 -12.46 -11.85 -1.78
N PHE A 273 -13.26 -11.15 -0.98
CA PHE A 273 -13.86 -11.75 0.22
C PHE A 273 -15.21 -12.41 -0.06
N GLY A 274 -15.84 -12.12 -1.19
CA GLY A 274 -17.18 -12.58 -1.53
C GLY A 274 -18.31 -11.89 -0.75
N TYR A 275 -18.00 -10.87 0.06
CA TYR A 275 -18.97 -10.07 0.82
C TYR A 275 -18.58 -8.60 0.90
N CYS A 276 -19.57 -7.73 1.11
CA CYS A 276 -19.36 -6.28 1.20
C CYS A 276 -18.56 -5.92 2.45
N CYS A 277 -17.34 -5.43 2.27
CA CYS A 277 -16.51 -4.83 3.31
C CYS A 277 -16.54 -3.30 3.20
N SER A 278 -16.69 -2.60 4.34
CA SER A 278 -16.59 -1.14 4.37
C SER A 278 -15.15 -0.70 4.09
N ASP A 279 -14.94 0.06 3.01
CA ASP A 279 -13.64 0.66 2.70
C ASP A 279 -13.40 1.87 3.63
N LYS A 280 -12.60 1.65 4.67
CA LYS A 280 -12.28 2.67 5.67
C LYS A 280 -11.46 3.82 5.07
N ASP A 281 -10.64 3.54 4.07
CA ASP A 281 -9.80 4.56 3.44
C ASP A 281 -10.66 5.49 2.57
N LEU A 282 -11.66 4.94 1.88
CA LEU A 282 -12.67 5.71 1.16
C LEU A 282 -13.47 6.63 2.11
N LEU A 283 -13.96 6.09 3.23
CA LEU A 283 -14.72 6.88 4.22
C LEU A 283 -13.89 8.02 4.82
N ASP A 284 -12.61 7.75 5.12
CA ASP A 284 -11.69 8.77 5.62
C ASP A 284 -11.42 9.84 4.56
N ALA A 285 -11.24 9.46 3.29
CA ALA A 285 -11.06 10.41 2.18
C ALA A 285 -12.28 11.33 2.02
N GLN A 286 -13.50 10.76 2.04
CA GLN A 286 -14.73 11.53 2.02
C GLN A 286 -14.85 12.46 3.23
N LYS A 287 -14.47 12.01 4.42
CA LYS A 287 -14.46 12.84 5.64
C LYS A 287 -13.49 14.01 5.51
N VAL A 288 -12.29 13.78 4.97
CA VAL A 288 -11.29 14.82 4.70
C VAL A 288 -11.83 15.86 3.71
N CYS A 289 -12.40 15.44 2.58
CA CYS A 289 -12.94 16.38 1.60
C CYS A 289 -14.09 17.21 2.15
N ARG A 290 -15.00 16.60 2.93
CA ARG A 290 -16.08 17.32 3.62
C ARG A 290 -15.54 18.33 4.62
N HIS A 291 -14.56 17.93 5.43
CA HIS A 291 -13.92 18.83 6.41
C HIS A 291 -13.26 20.03 5.72
N LEU A 292 -12.53 19.77 4.64
CA LEU A 292 -11.87 20.80 3.85
C LEU A 292 -12.83 21.57 2.94
N LYS A 293 -14.12 21.20 2.85
CA LYS A 293 -15.10 21.76 1.91
C LYS A 293 -14.53 21.82 0.47
N ILE A 294 -14.10 20.67 -0.05
CA ILE A 294 -13.64 20.49 -1.43
C ILE A 294 -14.46 19.38 -2.11
N PRO A 295 -14.68 19.44 -3.44
CA PRO A 295 -15.34 18.37 -4.18
C PRO A 295 -14.62 17.03 -4.01
N PHE A 296 -15.37 15.94 -4.03
CA PHE A 296 -14.86 14.58 -3.90
C PHE A 296 -15.28 13.74 -5.10
N HIS A 297 -14.31 13.08 -5.73
CA HIS A 297 -14.52 12.14 -6.83
C HIS A 297 -13.89 10.79 -6.50
N GLU A 298 -14.55 9.72 -6.93
CA GLU A 298 -14.05 8.36 -6.85
C GLU A 298 -13.81 7.85 -8.28
N VAL A 299 -12.67 7.22 -8.52
CA VAL A 299 -12.31 6.61 -9.81
C VAL A 299 -11.80 5.20 -9.59
N HIS A 300 -12.14 4.28 -10.49
CA HIS A 300 -11.81 2.86 -10.36
C HIS A 300 -10.78 2.47 -11.43
N PHE A 301 -9.66 1.89 -11.01
CA PHE A 301 -8.61 1.34 -11.89
C PHE A 301 -8.29 -0.11 -11.53
N ILE A 302 -9.32 -0.88 -11.16
CA ILE A 302 -9.19 -2.24 -10.64
C ILE A 302 -8.62 -3.18 -11.70
N ASN A 303 -9.09 -3.06 -12.94
CA ASN A 303 -8.68 -3.94 -14.03
C ASN A 303 -7.24 -3.67 -14.45
N GLU A 304 -6.91 -2.40 -14.64
CA GLU A 304 -5.58 -1.96 -15.03
C GLU A 304 -4.55 -2.25 -13.93
N TYR A 305 -4.90 -2.04 -12.66
CA TYR A 305 -4.03 -2.47 -11.56
C TYR A 305 -3.79 -3.98 -11.57
N TRP A 306 -4.84 -4.77 -11.81
CA TRP A 306 -4.72 -6.22 -11.86
C TRP A 306 -3.81 -6.68 -13.01
N ASP A 307 -4.05 -6.18 -14.22
CA ASP A 307 -3.38 -6.61 -15.43
C ASP A 307 -1.92 -6.10 -15.47
N ASP A 308 -1.69 -4.83 -15.16
CA ASP A 308 -0.38 -4.21 -15.37
C ASP A 308 0.54 -4.25 -14.13
N VAL A 309 -0.03 -4.30 -12.92
CA VAL A 309 0.76 -4.28 -11.66
C VAL A 309 0.74 -5.64 -10.99
N PHE A 310 -0.44 -6.19 -10.74
CA PHE A 310 -0.56 -7.40 -9.93
C PHE A 310 -0.10 -8.65 -10.69
N THR A 311 -0.44 -8.79 -11.99
CA THR A 311 0.03 -9.92 -12.80
C THR A 311 1.55 -9.93 -12.91
N ASN A 312 2.19 -8.77 -13.11
CA ASN A 312 3.65 -8.64 -13.11
C ASN A 312 4.28 -9.09 -11.78
N LEU A 313 3.65 -8.74 -10.66
CA LEU A 313 4.05 -9.19 -9.33
C LEU A 313 4.02 -10.73 -9.26
N LEU A 314 2.93 -11.36 -9.70
CA LEU A 314 2.78 -12.82 -9.69
C LEU A 314 3.83 -13.51 -10.58
N ASP A 315 4.00 -13.02 -11.81
CA ASP A 315 4.98 -13.56 -12.76
C ASP A 315 6.41 -13.50 -12.20
N GLY A 316 6.77 -12.38 -11.55
CA GLY A 316 8.05 -12.22 -10.88
C GLY A 316 8.27 -13.29 -9.80
N TYR A 317 7.26 -13.57 -8.98
CA TYR A 317 7.35 -14.60 -7.95
C TYR A 317 7.46 -16.02 -8.51
N VAL A 318 6.78 -16.32 -9.62
CA VAL A 318 6.86 -17.62 -10.30
C VAL A 318 8.30 -17.91 -10.76
N VAL A 319 9.03 -16.90 -11.22
CA VAL A 319 10.43 -17.04 -11.66
C VAL A 319 11.46 -16.76 -10.55
N GLY A 320 11.02 -16.68 -9.28
CA GLY A 320 11.92 -16.51 -8.13
C GLY A 320 12.53 -15.11 -7.96
N LYS A 321 11.98 -14.10 -8.64
CA LYS A 321 12.30 -12.68 -8.40
C LYS A 321 11.56 -12.16 -7.16
N THR A 322 11.98 -11.00 -6.66
CA THR A 322 11.23 -10.21 -5.67
C THR A 322 10.83 -8.89 -6.29
N PRO A 323 9.67 -8.83 -6.98
CA PRO A 323 9.17 -7.62 -7.63
C PRO A 323 8.81 -6.50 -6.66
N ASN A 324 8.75 -5.26 -7.16
CA ASN A 324 8.30 -4.09 -6.42
C ASN A 324 7.05 -3.47 -7.07
N PRO A 325 5.83 -3.82 -6.60
CA PRO A 325 4.59 -3.39 -7.24
C PRO A 325 4.32 -1.89 -7.07
N ASP A 326 4.90 -1.24 -6.04
CA ASP A 326 4.63 0.16 -5.74
C ASP A 326 5.25 1.11 -6.78
N ILE A 327 6.40 0.73 -7.36
CA ILE A 327 7.03 1.48 -8.47
C ILE A 327 6.13 1.43 -9.71
N LEU A 328 5.62 0.25 -10.06
CA LEU A 328 4.69 0.09 -11.20
C LEU A 328 3.35 0.78 -10.93
N CYS A 329 2.80 0.67 -9.72
CA CYS A 329 1.57 1.36 -9.33
C CYS A 329 1.71 2.88 -9.48
N ASN A 330 2.83 3.46 -9.05
CA ASN A 330 3.06 4.89 -9.27
C ASN A 330 3.17 5.21 -10.77
N ARG A 331 3.98 4.47 -11.52
CA ARG A 331 4.21 4.73 -12.95
C ARG A 331 2.93 4.60 -13.79
N LEU A 332 2.24 3.47 -13.68
CA LEU A 332 1.14 3.09 -14.59
C LEU A 332 -0.23 3.52 -14.08
N ILE A 333 -0.44 3.53 -12.75
CA ILE A 333 -1.75 3.88 -12.20
C ILE A 333 -1.79 5.34 -11.77
N LYS A 334 -0.94 5.76 -10.81
CA LYS A 334 -1.04 7.11 -10.23
C LYS A 334 -0.57 8.23 -11.17
N PHE A 335 0.48 8.00 -11.95
CA PHE A 335 1.07 9.01 -12.82
C PHE A 335 0.87 8.72 -14.29
N ASP A 336 0.01 7.78 -14.66
CA ASP A 336 -0.40 7.60 -16.06
C ASP A 336 -1.93 7.61 -16.16
N LEU A 337 -2.62 6.56 -15.70
CA LEU A 337 -4.09 6.49 -15.78
C LEU A 337 -4.80 7.57 -14.96
N PHE A 338 -4.45 7.72 -13.68
CA PHE A 338 -5.03 8.75 -12.81
C PHE A 338 -4.72 10.15 -13.30
N PHE A 339 -3.48 10.38 -13.74
CA PHE A 339 -3.06 11.66 -14.30
C PHE A 339 -3.87 11.98 -15.56
N SER A 340 -3.99 11.03 -16.49
CA SER A 340 -4.76 11.16 -17.72
C SER A 340 -6.24 11.41 -17.45
N TYR A 341 -6.83 10.70 -16.48
CA TYR A 341 -8.21 10.94 -16.03
C TYR A 341 -8.39 12.38 -15.52
N CYS A 342 -7.47 12.87 -14.69
CA CYS A 342 -7.52 14.23 -14.18
C CYS A 342 -7.41 15.27 -15.31
N MET A 343 -6.47 15.10 -16.23
CA MET A 343 -6.25 16.04 -17.33
C MET A 343 -7.38 16.03 -18.37
N HIS A 344 -7.88 14.85 -18.76
CA HIS A 344 -8.82 14.73 -19.88
C HIS A 344 -10.28 14.72 -19.45
N THR A 345 -10.60 14.12 -18.30
CA THR A 345 -11.98 13.97 -17.81
C THR A 345 -12.35 15.09 -16.84
N LEU A 346 -11.54 15.31 -15.80
CA LEU A 346 -11.78 16.41 -14.85
C LEU A 346 -11.34 17.78 -15.38
N LYS A 347 -10.50 17.79 -16.44
CA LYS A 347 -9.98 19.00 -17.08
C LYS A 347 -9.31 19.96 -16.10
N VAL A 348 -8.58 19.41 -15.13
CA VAL A 348 -7.79 20.20 -14.19
C VAL A 348 -6.44 20.59 -14.78
N ASP A 349 -5.85 21.68 -14.31
CA ASP A 349 -4.58 22.18 -14.83
C ASP A 349 -3.38 21.36 -14.34
N ALA A 350 -3.47 20.84 -13.11
CA ALA A 350 -2.42 20.07 -12.45
C ALA A 350 -2.97 18.98 -11.52
N VAL A 351 -2.10 18.05 -11.13
CA VAL A 351 -2.35 17.02 -10.12
C VAL A 351 -1.49 17.29 -8.90
N ALA A 352 -1.96 16.90 -7.72
CA ALA A 352 -1.16 16.91 -6.50
C ALA A 352 -1.24 15.58 -5.77
N THR A 353 -0.16 15.23 -5.06
CA THR A 353 -0.10 14.02 -4.23
C THR A 353 0.54 14.30 -2.88
N GLY A 354 0.23 13.47 -1.89
CA GLY A 354 0.89 13.49 -0.57
C GLY A 354 2.29 12.88 -0.55
N HIS A 355 2.97 12.74 -1.70
CA HIS A 355 4.31 12.17 -1.71
C HIS A 355 5.36 13.15 -1.17
N TYR A 356 6.32 12.62 -0.43
CA TYR A 356 7.51 13.34 0.02
C TYR A 356 8.57 13.28 -1.09
N ALA A 357 8.48 14.22 -2.03
CA ALA A 357 9.41 14.43 -3.11
C ALA A 357 9.46 15.92 -3.49
N ARG A 358 10.46 16.32 -4.25
CA ARG A 358 10.63 17.69 -4.76
C ARG A 358 10.69 17.68 -6.28
N SER A 359 10.14 18.72 -6.90
CA SER A 359 10.27 18.97 -8.34
C SER A 359 11.14 20.21 -8.57
N SER A 360 11.89 20.26 -9.69
CA SER A 360 12.57 21.49 -10.12
C SER A 360 11.60 22.65 -10.34
N PHE A 361 10.34 22.36 -10.66
CA PHE A 361 9.30 23.37 -10.82
C PHE A 361 8.72 23.88 -9.49
N GLY A 362 9.27 23.44 -8.37
CA GLY A 362 8.81 23.85 -7.05
C GLY A 362 7.67 22.97 -6.52
N ARG A 363 7.06 23.38 -5.41
CA ARG A 363 6.08 22.57 -4.66
C ARG A 363 4.68 22.69 -5.23
N PHE A 364 4.41 23.83 -5.85
CA PHE A 364 3.16 24.28 -6.41
C PHE A 364 3.34 24.74 -7.87
N LEU A 365 4.35 24.21 -8.56
CA LEU A 365 4.70 24.55 -9.96
C LEU A 365 5.06 26.02 -10.19
N GLU A 366 5.51 26.73 -9.16
CA GLU A 366 5.90 28.14 -9.20
C GLU A 366 7.03 28.45 -10.20
N ASN A 367 7.87 27.48 -10.51
CA ASN A 367 8.98 27.60 -11.47
C ASN A 367 8.73 26.84 -12.77
N PHE A 368 7.46 26.59 -13.12
CA PHE A 368 7.10 25.85 -14.34
C PHE A 368 7.66 26.53 -15.59
N SER A 369 8.15 25.71 -16.52
CA SER A 369 8.53 26.16 -17.86
C SER A 369 8.03 25.18 -18.93
N PRO A 370 7.40 25.66 -20.01
CA PRO A 370 6.92 24.81 -21.11
C PRO A 370 8.06 24.20 -21.94
N GLU A 371 9.26 24.78 -21.91
CA GLU A 371 10.41 24.30 -22.70
C GLU A 371 11.33 23.36 -21.94
N LYS A 372 11.19 23.29 -20.61
CA LYS A 372 12.09 22.48 -19.77
C LYS A 372 11.43 21.21 -19.28
N ASN A 373 12.25 20.19 -19.15
CA ASN A 373 11.91 18.95 -18.47
C ASN A 373 11.96 19.15 -16.94
N ALA A 374 11.03 18.53 -16.23
CA ALA A 374 11.03 18.54 -14.78
C ALA A 374 12.03 17.52 -14.25
N LYS A 375 12.70 17.88 -13.16
CA LYS A 375 13.65 17.03 -12.43
C LYS A 375 13.05 16.66 -11.09
N LEU A 376 13.35 15.46 -10.62
CA LEU A 376 12.87 14.93 -9.34
C LEU A 376 14.01 14.97 -8.30
N PHE A 377 13.73 15.47 -7.11
CA PHE A 377 14.71 15.57 -6.02
C PHE A 377 14.19 14.93 -4.74
N ARG A 378 15.11 14.45 -3.90
CA ARG A 378 14.77 13.98 -2.55
C ARG A 378 14.12 15.12 -1.74
N PRO A 379 13.11 14.84 -0.91
CA PRO A 379 12.50 15.84 -0.04
C PRO A 379 13.46 16.30 1.07
N THR A 380 13.01 17.26 1.87
CA THR A 380 13.70 17.66 3.10
C THR A 380 13.73 16.51 4.13
N ASP A 381 12.62 15.77 4.27
CA ASP A 381 12.55 14.60 5.16
C ASP A 381 13.18 13.36 4.49
N LYS A 382 14.48 13.15 4.71
CA LYS A 382 15.21 12.01 4.15
C LYS A 382 14.72 10.65 4.64
N LEU A 383 14.06 10.58 5.81
CA LEU A 383 13.50 9.33 6.34
C LEU A 383 12.20 8.94 5.63
N LYS A 384 11.48 9.93 5.11
CA LYS A 384 10.25 9.74 4.33
C LYS A 384 10.46 9.86 2.83
N ASP A 385 11.70 9.94 2.35
CA ASP A 385 12.02 10.05 0.92
C ASP A 385 11.30 8.99 0.08
N GLN A 386 10.37 9.45 -0.75
CA GLN A 386 9.57 8.62 -1.63
C GLN A 386 10.03 8.67 -3.09
N THR A 387 11.12 9.38 -3.41
CA THR A 387 11.69 9.39 -4.77
C THR A 387 12.06 8.00 -5.26
N TYR A 388 12.42 7.09 -4.35
CA TYR A 388 12.64 5.68 -4.65
C TYR A 388 11.47 5.05 -5.41
N PHE A 389 10.24 5.33 -4.98
CA PHE A 389 9.02 4.79 -5.60
C PHE A 389 8.55 5.59 -6.81
N LEU A 390 9.09 6.79 -7.00
CA LEU A 390 8.80 7.70 -8.11
C LEU A 390 9.90 7.69 -9.17
N CYS A 391 10.86 6.76 -9.09
CA CYS A 391 12.03 6.74 -9.97
C CYS A 391 11.71 6.51 -11.45
N GLN A 392 10.48 6.09 -11.76
CA GLN A 392 9.96 5.94 -13.12
C GLN A 392 8.72 6.80 -13.39
N ILE A 393 8.58 7.95 -12.72
CA ILE A 393 7.48 8.87 -12.98
C ILE A 393 7.54 9.41 -14.43
N PRO A 394 6.45 9.31 -15.22
CA PRO A 394 6.38 9.89 -16.56
C PRO A 394 6.63 11.40 -16.55
N GLN A 395 7.40 11.89 -17.51
CA GLN A 395 7.74 13.31 -17.58
C GLN A 395 6.51 14.19 -17.84
N ALA A 396 5.61 13.74 -18.72
CA ALA A 396 4.33 14.40 -18.97
C ALA A 396 3.56 14.67 -17.66
N SER A 397 3.61 13.73 -16.73
CA SER A 397 2.91 13.79 -15.44
C SER A 397 3.70 14.58 -14.40
N LEU A 398 5.01 14.37 -14.30
CA LEU A 398 5.88 15.07 -13.35
C LEU A 398 5.83 16.59 -13.56
N ARG A 399 5.81 17.05 -14.82
CA ARG A 399 5.75 18.48 -15.17
C ARG A 399 4.50 19.19 -14.68
N ARG A 400 3.41 18.46 -14.44
CA ARG A 400 2.12 18.97 -13.94
C ARG A 400 1.73 18.38 -12.59
N THR A 401 2.69 17.82 -11.86
CA THR A 401 2.48 17.26 -10.52
C THR A 401 3.06 18.18 -9.45
N MET A 402 2.23 18.53 -8.46
CA MET A 402 2.60 19.23 -7.25
C MET A 402 2.92 18.23 -6.12
N PHE A 403 3.97 18.54 -5.35
CA PHE A 403 4.34 17.82 -4.13
C PHE A 403 4.30 18.77 -2.93
N PRO A 404 3.11 19.05 -2.37
CA PRO A 404 2.97 20.02 -1.28
C PRO A 404 3.78 19.67 -0.03
N LEU A 405 4.13 18.39 0.20
CA LEU A 405 4.86 17.95 1.38
C LEU A 405 6.40 17.98 1.25
N ALA A 406 6.93 18.35 0.09
CA ALA A 406 8.34 18.43 -0.24
C ALA A 406 9.30 18.92 0.88
N ASN A 407 8.91 19.99 1.59
CA ASN A 407 9.76 20.64 2.59
C ASN A 407 9.32 20.38 4.04
N TRP A 408 8.32 19.52 4.25
CA TRP A 408 7.80 19.23 5.58
C TRP A 408 8.39 17.95 6.13
N LEU A 409 8.69 17.95 7.43
CA LEU A 409 8.99 16.71 8.15
C LEU A 409 7.68 16.02 8.53
N LYS A 410 7.69 14.69 8.60
CA LYS A 410 6.48 13.92 8.96
C LYS A 410 5.86 14.35 10.28
N LYS A 411 6.69 14.69 11.28
CA LYS A 411 6.25 15.18 12.58
C LYS A 411 5.47 16.49 12.46
N ASP A 412 5.90 17.39 11.58
CA ASP A 412 5.29 18.70 11.40
C ASP A 412 3.95 18.57 10.67
N VAL A 413 3.85 17.61 9.73
CA VAL A 413 2.59 17.23 9.08
C VAL A 413 1.56 16.73 10.10
N ARG A 414 1.98 15.93 11.10
CA ARG A 414 1.08 15.46 12.17
C ARG A 414 0.56 16.59 13.06
N VAL A 415 1.44 17.52 13.43
CA VAL A 415 1.08 18.70 14.20
C VAL A 415 0.13 19.60 13.40
N MET A 416 0.38 19.77 12.11
CA MET A 416 -0.51 20.53 11.24
C MET A 416 -1.90 19.89 11.14
N ALA A 417 -1.98 18.57 10.98
CA ALA A 417 -3.24 17.85 10.94
C ALA A 417 -4.06 18.04 12.22
N GLU A 418 -3.43 18.07 13.41
CA GLU A 418 -4.12 18.38 14.66
C GLU A 418 -4.68 19.80 14.67
N ARG A 419 -3.87 20.78 14.29
CA ARG A 419 -4.25 22.20 14.29
C ARG A 419 -5.42 22.50 13.36
N ILE A 420 -5.47 21.86 12.20
CA ILE A 420 -6.55 22.05 11.22
C ILE A 420 -7.78 21.20 11.54
N GLY A 421 -7.83 20.56 12.71
CA GLY A 421 -8.95 19.74 13.13
C GLY A 421 -9.09 18.46 12.33
N MET A 422 -7.98 17.83 11.89
CA MET A 422 -7.92 16.50 11.27
C MET A 422 -7.09 15.50 12.10
N GLY A 423 -6.94 15.75 13.41
CA GLY A 423 -6.11 14.96 14.32
C GLY A 423 -6.51 13.49 14.44
N TRP A 424 -7.75 13.11 14.12
CA TRP A 424 -8.16 11.69 14.10
C TRP A 424 -7.33 10.84 13.12
N LEU A 425 -6.72 11.44 12.10
CA LEU A 425 -5.83 10.75 11.17
C LEU A 425 -4.49 10.37 11.82
N ASN A 426 -4.08 10.98 12.93
CA ASN A 426 -2.86 10.62 13.65
C ASN A 426 -2.93 9.23 14.30
N ALA A 427 -4.13 8.80 14.69
CA ALA A 427 -4.35 7.46 15.22
C ALA A 427 -4.16 6.37 14.15
N LYS A 428 -4.23 6.74 12.87
CA LYS A 428 -4.07 5.81 11.75
C LYS A 428 -2.59 5.46 11.56
N LYS A 429 -2.26 4.20 11.78
CA LYS A 429 -0.95 3.65 11.46
C LYS A 429 -0.68 3.82 9.96
N GLU A 430 0.53 4.24 9.61
CA GLU A 430 0.96 4.35 8.21
C GLU A 430 0.68 3.04 7.45
N SER A 431 0.31 3.18 6.18
CA SER A 431 0.09 2.06 5.28
C SER A 431 1.46 1.52 4.85
N TYR A 432 1.87 0.42 5.50
CA TYR A 432 2.99 -0.41 5.07
C TYR A 432 2.41 -1.68 4.42
N GLY A 433 2.96 -2.12 3.29
CA GLY A 433 2.46 -3.24 2.49
C GLY A 433 2.35 -2.87 1.01
N ILE A 434 1.82 -3.78 0.19
CA ILE A 434 1.57 -3.51 -1.24
C ILE A 434 0.52 -2.41 -1.35
N CYS A 435 0.81 -1.36 -2.13
CA CYS A 435 -0.07 -0.22 -2.32
C CYS A 435 -1.47 -0.68 -2.76
N MET A 436 -2.50 -0.18 -2.07
CA MET A 436 -3.95 -0.42 -2.29
C MET A 436 -4.53 -1.80 -1.94
N ILE A 437 -3.70 -2.81 -1.60
CA ILE A 437 -4.19 -4.14 -1.17
C ILE A 437 -4.45 -4.21 0.35
N GLY A 438 -3.86 -3.27 1.10
CA GLY A 438 -4.06 -3.12 2.54
C GLY A 438 -3.13 -3.99 3.41
N LYS A 439 -3.40 -4.03 4.72
CA LYS A 439 -2.56 -4.77 5.69
C LYS A 439 -3.01 -6.21 5.80
N ARG A 440 -2.19 -7.12 5.28
CA ARG A 440 -2.43 -8.58 5.31
C ARG A 440 -1.16 -9.33 5.64
N ASN A 441 -1.31 -10.59 6.07
CA ASN A 441 -0.19 -11.50 6.08
C ASN A 441 0.16 -11.83 4.62
N PHE A 442 1.31 -11.32 4.17
CA PHE A 442 1.75 -11.47 2.80
C PHE A 442 1.84 -12.94 2.37
N LYS A 443 2.29 -13.84 3.26
CA LYS A 443 2.41 -15.27 2.96
C LYS A 443 1.06 -15.90 2.63
N ASP A 444 0.03 -15.58 3.40
CA ASP A 444 -1.30 -16.16 3.20
C ASP A 444 -1.89 -15.58 1.90
N PHE A 445 -1.80 -14.26 1.74
CA PHE A 445 -2.30 -13.54 0.56
C PHE A 445 -1.69 -14.06 -0.76
N ILE A 446 -0.37 -14.19 -0.86
CA ILE A 446 0.26 -14.60 -2.13
C ILE A 446 -0.01 -16.08 -2.46
N SER A 447 -0.25 -16.91 -1.45
CA SER A 447 -0.54 -18.35 -1.62
C SER A 447 -1.89 -18.62 -2.28
N ASP A 448 -2.81 -17.66 -2.24
CA ASP A 448 -4.11 -17.76 -2.92
C ASP A 448 -3.99 -17.64 -4.45
N TYR A 449 -2.91 -17.00 -4.94
CA TYR A 449 -2.68 -16.70 -6.35
C TYR A 449 -1.55 -17.55 -6.97
N VAL A 450 -0.46 -17.77 -6.23
CA VAL A 450 0.70 -18.53 -6.72
C VAL A 450 0.64 -19.96 -6.21
N MET A 451 0.69 -20.92 -7.13
CA MET A 451 0.75 -22.33 -6.73
C MET A 451 2.03 -22.62 -5.92
N THR A 452 1.83 -23.13 -4.70
CA THR A 452 2.92 -23.57 -3.82
C THR A 452 3.51 -24.88 -4.31
N LYS A 453 4.80 -24.87 -4.68
CA LYS A 453 5.61 -26.06 -4.93
C LYS A 453 6.60 -26.22 -3.79
N LYS A 454 6.46 -27.30 -3.02
CA LYS A 454 7.40 -27.63 -1.94
C LYS A 454 8.79 -27.87 -2.49
N GLY A 455 9.79 -27.54 -1.68
CA GLY A 455 11.19 -27.67 -2.05
C GLY A 455 12.09 -27.76 -0.83
N PHE A 456 13.40 -27.79 -1.06
CA PHE A 456 14.40 -27.97 -0.01
C PHE A 456 15.22 -26.71 0.20
N PHE A 457 15.60 -26.48 1.46
CA PHE A 457 16.71 -25.61 1.81
C PHE A 457 18.02 -26.37 1.67
N VAL A 458 18.96 -25.82 0.89
CA VAL A 458 20.31 -26.37 0.70
C VAL A 458 21.33 -25.38 1.24
N ASP A 459 22.20 -25.82 2.14
CA ASP A 459 23.26 -24.98 2.67
C ASP A 459 24.38 -24.77 1.64
N VAL A 460 24.76 -23.52 1.36
CA VAL A 460 25.72 -23.17 0.29
C VAL A 460 27.13 -23.68 0.58
N ASP A 461 27.50 -23.84 1.85
CA ASP A 461 28.84 -24.27 2.22
C ASP A 461 28.96 -25.79 2.18
N SER A 462 28.01 -26.49 2.80
CA SER A 462 28.05 -27.96 2.88
C SER A 462 27.38 -28.67 1.69
N GLN A 463 26.61 -27.96 0.87
CA GLN A 463 25.76 -28.50 -0.20
C GLN A 463 24.75 -29.56 0.28
N LYS A 464 24.47 -29.61 1.60
CA LYS A 464 23.52 -30.55 2.19
C LYS A 464 22.15 -29.94 2.33
N LYS A 465 21.12 -30.78 2.22
CA LYS A 465 19.74 -30.43 2.57
C LYS A 465 19.66 -30.21 4.08
N VAL A 466 19.18 -29.03 4.46
CA VAL A 466 19.05 -28.62 5.88
C VAL A 466 17.60 -28.47 6.33
N GLY A 467 16.64 -28.44 5.39
CA GLY A 467 15.21 -28.39 5.71
C GLY A 467 14.33 -28.33 4.46
N GLU A 468 13.03 -28.11 4.67
CA GLU A 468 12.01 -28.00 3.62
C GLU A 468 11.27 -26.65 3.70
N HIS A 469 10.69 -26.24 2.57
CA HIS A 469 9.85 -25.05 2.48
C HIS A 469 8.60 -25.27 1.63
N GLU A 470 7.60 -24.39 1.82
CA GLU A 470 6.30 -24.49 1.16
C GLU A 470 6.25 -23.82 -0.23
N GLY A 471 7.25 -23.00 -0.58
CA GLY A 471 7.34 -22.41 -1.91
C GLY A 471 8.34 -21.27 -2.00
N ILE A 472 8.94 -21.08 -3.18
CA ILE A 472 9.99 -20.07 -3.40
C ILE A 472 9.48 -18.63 -3.28
N HIS A 473 8.22 -18.38 -3.67
CA HIS A 473 7.59 -17.05 -3.67
C HIS A 473 7.42 -16.45 -2.26
N LEU A 474 7.64 -17.26 -1.21
CA LEU A 474 7.58 -16.84 0.20
C LEU A 474 8.90 -16.29 0.73
N PHE A 475 9.94 -16.31 -0.10
CA PHE A 475 11.30 -16.00 0.30
C PHE A 475 11.93 -14.96 -0.62
N THR A 476 12.75 -14.11 -0.02
CA THR A 476 13.58 -13.13 -0.72
C THR A 476 15.04 -13.29 -0.29
N ARG A 477 15.98 -13.01 -1.18
CA ARG A 477 17.41 -13.02 -0.85
C ARG A 477 17.70 -12.15 0.38
N GLY A 478 18.54 -12.66 1.28
CA GLY A 478 18.91 -12.02 2.54
C GLY A 478 17.90 -12.16 3.67
N GLN A 479 16.72 -12.74 3.42
CA GLN A 479 15.73 -13.04 4.45
C GLN A 479 16.27 -14.09 5.42
N ARG A 480 16.09 -13.85 6.72
CA ARG A 480 16.38 -14.84 7.76
C ARG A 480 15.35 -15.95 7.71
N VAL A 481 15.81 -17.20 7.69
CA VAL A 481 14.96 -18.40 7.68
C VAL A 481 15.13 -19.13 9.00
N LYS A 482 14.02 -19.60 9.56
CA LYS A 482 14.02 -20.49 10.72
C LYS A 482 13.96 -21.93 10.20
N ILE A 483 15.07 -22.65 10.35
CA ILE A 483 15.17 -24.07 9.99
C ILE A 483 15.15 -24.88 11.28
N PRO A 484 14.16 -25.77 11.50
CA PRO A 484 14.12 -26.64 12.67
C PRO A 484 15.40 -27.48 12.79
N GLY A 485 16.01 -27.50 13.97
CA GLY A 485 17.28 -28.22 14.17
C GLY A 485 18.52 -27.56 13.54
N GLY A 486 18.38 -26.35 12.97
CA GLY A 486 19.50 -25.61 12.39
C GLY A 486 20.56 -25.25 13.43
N LYS A 487 21.83 -25.45 13.10
CA LYS A 487 22.98 -25.16 13.98
C LYS A 487 23.24 -23.66 14.18
N CYS A 488 22.64 -22.81 13.36
CA CYS A 488 22.83 -21.36 13.34
C CYS A 488 21.64 -20.66 12.66
N PRO A 489 21.52 -19.32 12.76
CA PRO A 489 20.57 -18.60 11.94
C PRO A 489 20.94 -18.67 10.45
N TYR A 490 20.03 -19.20 9.65
CA TYR A 490 20.16 -19.29 8.20
C TYR A 490 19.58 -18.07 7.49
N PHE A 491 20.15 -17.72 6.34
CA PHE A 491 19.71 -16.64 5.48
C PHE A 491 19.64 -17.09 4.03
N VAL A 492 18.61 -16.64 3.29
CA VAL A 492 18.45 -16.96 1.86
C VAL A 492 19.59 -16.34 1.05
N SER A 493 20.37 -17.17 0.38
CA SER A 493 21.49 -16.76 -0.46
C SER A 493 21.10 -16.65 -1.94
N LYS A 494 20.40 -17.67 -2.45
CA LYS A 494 19.95 -17.77 -3.84
C LYS A 494 18.65 -18.56 -3.89
N ILE A 495 17.77 -18.22 -4.82
CA ILE A 495 16.53 -18.95 -5.10
C ILE A 495 16.68 -19.54 -6.49
N ASP A 496 16.41 -20.83 -6.62
CA ASP A 496 16.37 -21.54 -7.89
C ASP A 496 14.93 -21.98 -8.20
N PRO A 497 14.25 -21.34 -9.17
CA PRO A 497 12.87 -21.66 -9.49
C PRO A 497 12.72 -23.01 -10.18
N VAL A 498 13.72 -23.48 -10.94
CA VAL A 498 13.64 -24.70 -11.76
C VAL A 498 13.49 -25.91 -10.85
N ASP A 499 14.43 -26.07 -9.93
CA ASP A 499 14.43 -27.17 -8.96
C ASP A 499 13.57 -26.86 -7.73
N SER A 500 13.05 -25.63 -7.64
CA SER A 500 12.37 -25.12 -6.44
C SER A 500 13.25 -25.26 -5.20
N THR A 501 14.55 -25.00 -5.35
CA THR A 501 15.55 -25.08 -4.27
C THR A 501 15.87 -23.70 -3.76
N ILE A 502 15.92 -23.54 -2.44
CA ILE A 502 16.40 -22.31 -1.80
C ILE A 502 17.75 -22.57 -1.17
N TYR A 503 18.77 -21.92 -1.72
CA TYR A 503 20.11 -21.96 -1.14
C TYR A 503 20.16 -21.01 0.06
N VAL A 504 20.63 -21.52 1.20
CA VAL A 504 20.76 -20.78 2.45
C VAL A 504 22.21 -20.77 2.90
N CYS A 505 22.57 -19.77 3.70
CA CYS A 505 23.90 -19.66 4.29
C CYS A 505 23.80 -19.40 5.78
N CYS A 506 24.81 -19.85 6.51
CA CYS A 506 24.92 -19.62 7.94
C CYS A 506 25.46 -18.21 8.22
N TYR A 507 24.90 -17.52 9.21
CA TYR A 507 25.29 -16.16 9.65
C TYR A 507 24.88 -15.01 8.71
N ASN A 508 24.73 -13.82 9.31
CA ASN A 508 24.15 -12.66 8.61
C ASN A 508 25.12 -11.98 7.61
N PHE A 509 26.42 -12.20 7.79
CA PHE A 509 27.50 -11.55 7.02
C PHE A 509 28.17 -12.50 6.02
N HIS A 510 27.50 -13.61 5.69
CA HIS A 510 28.05 -14.60 4.77
C HIS A 510 28.40 -13.98 3.40
N PRO A 511 29.59 -14.25 2.82
CA PRO A 511 30.03 -13.64 1.56
C PRO A 511 29.05 -13.81 0.39
N SER A 512 28.33 -14.92 0.33
CA SER A 512 27.34 -15.20 -0.73
C SER A 512 26.15 -14.21 -0.74
N LEU A 513 25.91 -13.53 0.38
CA LEU A 513 24.90 -12.49 0.47
C LEU A 513 25.35 -11.17 -0.18
N TYR A 514 26.65 -10.99 -0.46
CA TYR A 514 27.19 -9.74 -0.97
C TYR A 514 27.37 -9.76 -2.49
N ALA A 515 27.06 -8.65 -3.14
CA ALA A 515 27.29 -8.41 -4.55
C ALA A 515 28.26 -7.25 -4.74
N SER A 516 29.17 -7.37 -5.71
CA SER A 516 30.11 -6.33 -6.11
C SER A 516 29.60 -5.52 -7.31
N SER A 517 28.76 -6.12 -8.14
CA SER A 517 28.12 -5.44 -9.26
C SER A 517 26.69 -5.94 -9.52
N VAL A 518 25.92 -5.10 -10.20
CA VAL A 518 24.53 -5.35 -10.57
C VAL A 518 24.39 -5.19 -12.08
N GLN A 519 23.65 -6.09 -12.71
CA GLN A 519 23.14 -5.90 -14.08
C GLN A 519 21.66 -5.55 -14.00
N THR A 520 21.27 -4.57 -14.80
CA THR A 520 19.89 -4.06 -14.84
C THR A 520 19.27 -4.31 -16.20
N LEU A 521 17.94 -4.27 -16.27
CA LEU A 521 17.20 -4.12 -17.51
C LEU A 521 17.33 -2.67 -18.02
N GLN A 522 16.56 -2.35 -19.06
CA GLN A 522 16.56 -1.01 -19.63
C GLN A 522 16.22 0.05 -18.57
N PRO A 523 17.06 1.10 -18.41
CA PRO A 523 16.79 2.15 -17.45
C PRO A 523 15.66 3.05 -17.92
N TYR A 524 14.92 3.57 -16.93
CA TYR A 524 14.03 4.69 -17.10
C TYR A 524 14.72 5.94 -16.56
N TRP A 525 14.89 6.97 -17.41
CA TRP A 525 15.45 8.26 -17.02
C TRP A 525 14.33 9.30 -16.92
N ILE A 526 14.28 10.04 -15.81
CA ILE A 526 13.18 10.98 -15.51
C ILE A 526 13.12 12.14 -16.51
N GLU A 527 14.27 12.61 -17.00
CA GLU A 527 14.33 13.64 -18.03
C GLU A 527 14.11 13.10 -19.46
N GLU A 528 13.66 11.84 -19.62
CA GLU A 528 13.47 11.11 -20.90
C GLU A 528 14.74 10.89 -21.72
N GLN A 529 15.85 11.48 -21.29
CA GLN A 529 17.17 11.35 -21.91
C GLN A 529 18.15 10.75 -20.92
N GLU A 530 19.08 9.94 -21.43
CA GLU A 530 20.19 9.46 -20.62
C GLU A 530 21.07 10.64 -20.17
N PRO A 531 21.64 10.60 -18.95
CA PRO A 531 22.52 11.66 -18.48
C PRO A 531 23.69 11.91 -19.45
N GLU A 532 23.97 13.18 -19.77
CA GLU A 532 24.99 13.56 -20.77
C GLU A 532 26.36 12.92 -20.48
N VAL A 533 26.75 12.91 -19.20
CA VAL A 533 28.00 12.28 -18.74
C VAL A 533 28.04 10.79 -19.08
N LEU A 534 26.90 10.09 -18.96
CA LEU A 534 26.79 8.67 -19.32
C LEU A 534 26.82 8.49 -20.84
N LYS A 535 26.22 9.40 -21.61
CA LYS A 535 26.23 9.39 -23.07
C LYS A 535 27.65 9.55 -23.64
N GLU A 536 28.39 10.52 -23.11
CA GLU A 536 29.73 10.88 -23.59
C GLU A 536 30.81 9.90 -23.12
N SER A 537 30.86 9.62 -21.82
CA SER A 537 31.96 8.85 -21.24
C SER A 537 31.64 7.36 -21.07
N ARG A 538 30.38 6.96 -21.32
CA ARG A 538 29.83 5.62 -21.00
C ARG A 538 29.94 5.24 -19.52
N LYS A 539 30.26 6.20 -18.65
CA LYS A 539 30.42 6.02 -17.21
C LYS A 539 29.73 7.15 -16.46
N LEU A 540 29.03 6.82 -15.38
CA LEU A 540 28.42 7.81 -14.50
C LEU A 540 28.73 7.44 -13.05
N LYS A 541 29.43 8.33 -12.35
CA LYS A 541 29.60 8.23 -10.90
C LYS A 541 28.36 8.80 -10.24
N CYS A 542 27.69 8.00 -9.42
CA CYS A 542 26.45 8.40 -8.76
C CYS A 542 26.21 7.56 -7.49
N GLU A 543 25.14 7.88 -6.79
CA GLU A 543 24.61 7.10 -5.68
C GLU A 543 23.60 6.05 -6.18
N PHE A 544 23.73 4.83 -5.68
CA PHE A 544 22.85 3.70 -5.93
C PHE A 544 22.02 3.38 -4.68
N LYS A 545 20.73 3.18 -4.86
CA LYS A 545 19.80 2.69 -3.83
C LYS A 545 18.94 1.58 -4.40
N TYR A 546 18.71 0.52 -3.63
CA TYR A 546 17.94 -0.66 -4.06
C TYR A 546 16.86 -1.12 -3.08
N GLN A 547 16.75 -0.44 -1.94
CA GLN A 547 15.66 -0.60 -0.98
C GLN A 547 15.36 0.76 -0.34
N HIS A 548 14.08 1.06 -0.12
CA HIS A 548 13.66 2.39 0.33
C HIS A 548 14.22 2.80 1.71
N VAL A 549 14.34 1.85 2.66
CA VAL A 549 14.86 2.11 4.02
C VAL A 549 16.38 2.22 4.10
N LEU A 550 17.10 1.70 3.10
CA LEU A 550 18.55 1.65 3.14
C LEU A 550 19.15 2.99 2.67
N ARG A 551 20.35 3.27 3.18
CA ARG A 551 21.17 4.36 2.66
C ARG A 551 21.65 4.02 1.25
N SER A 552 21.81 5.04 0.43
CA SER A 552 22.49 4.92 -0.84
C SER A 552 23.98 4.58 -0.65
N THR A 553 24.58 3.96 -1.66
CA THR A 553 26.02 3.73 -1.74
C THR A 553 26.58 4.32 -3.03
N SER A 554 27.82 4.80 -3.02
CA SER A 554 28.48 5.24 -4.24
C SER A 554 28.67 4.07 -5.22
N CYS A 555 28.48 4.34 -6.50
CA CYS A 555 28.66 3.38 -7.58
C CYS A 555 29.18 4.06 -8.86
N ILE A 556 29.60 3.23 -9.81
CA ILE A 556 29.91 3.63 -11.18
C ILE A 556 28.97 2.85 -12.09
N VAL A 557 28.09 3.56 -12.78
CA VAL A 557 27.19 3.02 -13.79
C VAL A 557 27.90 3.03 -15.14
N LYS A 558 27.89 1.90 -15.85
CA LYS A 558 28.49 1.73 -17.17
C LYS A 558 27.44 1.28 -18.18
N LYS A 559 27.48 1.86 -19.38
CA LYS A 559 26.69 1.40 -20.53
C LYS A 559 27.51 0.40 -21.33
N LEU A 560 26.99 -0.80 -21.51
CA LEU A 560 27.64 -1.83 -22.32
C LEU A 560 27.26 -1.65 -23.81
N PRO A 561 28.18 -1.89 -24.77
CA PRO A 561 27.94 -1.58 -26.18
C PRO A 561 26.80 -2.36 -26.84
N SER A 562 26.46 -3.53 -26.31
CA SER A 562 25.54 -4.51 -26.92
C SER A 562 24.33 -4.83 -26.04
N GLU A 563 24.18 -4.18 -24.87
CA GLU A 563 23.10 -4.46 -23.94
C GLU A 563 22.16 -3.26 -23.80
N LEU A 564 20.86 -3.53 -23.72
CA LEU A 564 19.83 -2.51 -23.43
C LEU A 564 19.89 -2.03 -21.96
N GLY A 565 20.61 -2.74 -21.09
CA GLY A 565 20.71 -2.47 -19.66
C GLY A 565 21.98 -1.73 -19.24
N LEU A 566 22.11 -1.54 -17.92
CA LEU A 566 23.29 -0.93 -17.28
C LEU A 566 24.05 -1.94 -16.42
N GLN A 567 25.37 -1.81 -16.41
CA GLN A 567 26.25 -2.46 -15.44
C GLN A 567 26.61 -1.47 -14.33
N VAL A 568 26.24 -1.80 -13.09
CA VAL A 568 26.51 -0.96 -11.91
C VAL A 568 27.60 -1.59 -11.08
N GLU A 569 28.75 -0.94 -11.00
CA GLU A 569 29.87 -1.33 -10.13
C GLU A 569 29.76 -0.62 -8.79
N LEU A 570 29.65 -1.39 -7.71
CA LEU A 570 29.48 -0.85 -6.37
C LEU A 570 30.84 -0.56 -5.76
N LYS A 571 31.00 0.62 -5.15
CA LYS A 571 32.26 0.98 -4.47
C LYS A 571 32.60 0.01 -3.33
N HIS A 572 31.57 -0.46 -2.63
CA HIS A 572 31.67 -1.45 -1.57
C HIS A 572 30.64 -2.56 -1.82
N PRO A 573 30.93 -3.82 -1.47
CA PRO A 573 29.97 -4.91 -1.62
C PRO A 573 28.70 -4.66 -0.84
N VAL A 574 27.54 -4.90 -1.47
CA VAL A 574 26.23 -4.65 -0.87
C VAL A 574 25.50 -5.96 -0.67
N ARG A 575 24.86 -6.09 0.50
CA ARG A 575 24.16 -7.30 0.93
C ARG A 575 22.77 -7.42 0.28
N ALA A 576 22.41 -8.62 -0.15
CA ALA A 576 21.05 -9.03 -0.48
C ALA A 576 20.36 -8.22 -1.59
N ILE A 577 21.12 -7.80 -2.60
CA ILE A 577 20.52 -7.23 -3.81
C ILE A 577 19.72 -8.33 -4.52
N SER A 578 18.44 -8.09 -4.77
CA SER A 578 17.50 -9.09 -5.29
C SER A 578 17.03 -8.73 -6.70
N ALA A 579 16.98 -9.72 -7.60
CA ALA A 579 16.38 -9.54 -8.91
C ALA A 579 14.88 -9.20 -8.81
N GLY A 580 14.37 -8.34 -9.68
CA GLY A 580 13.01 -7.79 -9.63
C GLY A 580 12.84 -6.55 -8.73
N GLN A 581 13.79 -6.26 -7.84
CA GLN A 581 13.88 -4.93 -7.22
C GLN A 581 14.47 -3.92 -8.21
N TYR A 582 14.51 -2.64 -7.83
CA TYR A 582 14.99 -1.58 -8.71
C TYR A 582 16.31 -0.99 -8.21
N ALA A 583 17.18 -0.63 -9.15
CA ALA A 583 18.35 0.20 -8.96
C ALA A 583 17.96 1.65 -9.24
N ILE A 584 18.03 2.52 -8.23
CA ILE A 584 17.72 3.95 -8.36
C ILE A 584 19.02 4.74 -8.27
N PHE A 585 19.18 5.71 -9.17
CA PHE A 585 20.39 6.51 -9.31
C PHE A 585 20.17 7.95 -8.88
N TYR A 586 21.05 8.47 -8.03
CA TYR A 586 21.04 9.85 -7.58
C TYR A 586 22.36 10.56 -7.84
N ASN A 587 22.33 11.84 -8.20
CA ASN A 587 23.54 12.66 -8.26
C ASN A 587 23.86 13.32 -6.90
N ASP A 588 24.97 14.06 -6.86
CA ASP A 588 25.45 14.73 -5.64
C ASP A 588 24.52 15.86 -5.15
N GLN A 589 23.57 16.30 -5.98
CA GLN A 589 22.58 17.33 -5.67
C GLN A 589 21.23 16.74 -5.21
N ASP A 590 21.20 15.45 -4.82
CA ASP A 590 19.98 14.73 -4.43
C ASP A 590 18.93 14.60 -5.55
N GLU A 591 19.30 14.81 -6.81
CA GLU A 591 18.44 14.57 -7.97
C GLU A 591 18.30 13.07 -8.19
N CYS A 592 17.07 12.58 -8.27
CA CYS A 592 16.78 11.25 -8.78
C CYS A 592 16.88 11.29 -10.29
N LEU A 593 17.89 10.65 -10.86
CA LEU A 593 18.10 10.60 -12.31
C LEU A 593 17.13 9.62 -12.97
N GLY A 594 16.74 8.58 -12.24
CA GLY A 594 15.88 7.52 -12.73
C GLY A 594 16.16 6.18 -12.06
N GLY A 595 15.65 5.10 -12.65
CA GLY A 595 15.90 3.75 -12.14
C GLY A 595 15.60 2.63 -13.13
N ALA A 596 16.15 1.46 -12.84
CA ALA A 596 16.07 0.27 -13.68
C ALA A 596 15.77 -0.97 -12.84
N GLU A 597 15.00 -1.92 -13.37
CA GLU A 597 14.81 -3.22 -12.71
C GLU A 597 16.16 -3.97 -12.67
N ILE A 598 16.45 -4.59 -11.54
CA ILE A 598 17.63 -5.43 -11.34
C ILE A 598 17.37 -6.78 -11.96
N ALA A 599 18.17 -7.12 -12.98
CA ALA A 599 18.10 -8.39 -13.68
C ALA A 599 18.91 -9.47 -12.95
N SER A 600 20.15 -9.15 -12.58
CA SER A 600 21.05 -10.09 -11.95
C SER A 600 22.12 -9.36 -11.11
N THR A 601 22.86 -10.13 -10.30
CA THR A 601 23.95 -9.59 -9.49
C THR A 601 25.17 -10.47 -9.63
N LYS A 602 26.35 -9.88 -9.70
CA LYS A 602 27.61 -10.62 -9.62
C LYS A 602 27.98 -10.80 -8.13
N PRO A 603 28.13 -12.06 -7.66
CA PRO A 603 28.57 -12.31 -6.29
C PRO A 603 29.92 -11.66 -6.02
N PHE A 604 30.14 -11.21 -4.77
CA PHE A 604 31.44 -10.71 -4.34
C PHE A 604 32.53 -11.81 -4.39
N TRP A 605 32.15 -13.08 -4.21
CA TRP A 605 33.04 -14.24 -4.34
C TRP A 605 32.60 -15.16 -5.49
N PRO A 606 33.26 -15.12 -6.67
CA PRO A 606 32.87 -15.92 -7.83
C PRO A 606 33.09 -17.44 -7.65
N GLU A 607 34.12 -17.83 -6.90
CA GLU A 607 34.61 -19.22 -6.81
C GLU A 607 33.61 -20.18 -6.14
N LEU A 608 32.70 -19.67 -5.31
CA LEU A 608 31.63 -20.46 -4.66
C LEU A 608 30.38 -20.61 -5.54
N CYS A 609 30.25 -19.87 -6.63
CA CYS A 609 29.05 -19.85 -7.48
C CYS A 609 29.29 -20.35 -8.91
N GLY A 610 30.54 -20.60 -9.32
CA GLY A 610 30.89 -20.80 -10.73
C GLY A 610 31.47 -22.16 -11.13
N ASP A 611 32.35 -22.78 -10.32
CA ASP A 611 33.25 -23.82 -10.88
C ASP A 611 33.19 -25.21 -10.20
N LEU A 612 32.28 -25.43 -9.25
CA LEU A 612 32.09 -26.76 -8.61
C LEU A 612 30.89 -27.57 -9.14
N LEU A 613 30.14 -27.04 -10.11
CA LEU A 613 29.05 -27.77 -10.77
C LEU A 613 29.45 -28.46 -12.08
N LEU A 614 30.70 -28.31 -12.52
CA LEU A 614 31.26 -29.04 -13.67
C LEU A 614 32.75 -29.33 -13.43
N LYS A 615 33.05 -30.33 -12.60
CA LYS A 615 34.14 -31.30 -12.78
C LYS A 615 34.18 -32.27 -11.60
N THR A 616 33.70 -33.47 -11.86
CA THR A 616 34.17 -34.69 -11.20
C THR A 616 35.69 -34.80 -11.37
N ASP A 617 36.31 -35.29 -10.30
CA ASP A 617 37.70 -35.73 -10.16
C ASP A 617 38.83 -34.69 -10.07
N GLU A 618 39.57 -34.89 -8.97
CA GLU A 618 40.92 -34.41 -8.68
C GLU A 618 41.13 -32.91 -8.51
N ARG A 619 41.24 -32.49 -7.24
CA ARG A 619 42.57 -32.13 -6.67
C ARG A 619 42.49 -31.81 -5.18
N GLN A 620 43.26 -32.60 -4.44
CA GLN A 620 43.78 -32.27 -3.12
C GLN A 620 44.71 -31.05 -3.19
N HIS A 621 44.87 -30.40 -2.03
CA HIS A 621 45.90 -29.42 -1.68
C HIS A 621 45.72 -27.98 -2.21
N PHE A 622 45.32 -27.04 -1.35
CA PHE A 622 46.21 -26.20 -0.52
C PHE A 622 45.44 -24.97 0.03
N PHE A 623 45.63 -24.74 1.34
CA PHE A 623 45.40 -23.56 2.20
C PHE A 623 44.09 -22.76 2.14
#